data_AF-A0A9D6YHW4-F1
#
_entry.id   AF-A0A9D6YHW4-F1
#
_cell.length_a   1.000
_cell.length_b   1.000
_cell.length_c   1.000
_cell.angle_alpha   90.00
_cell.angle_beta   90.00
_cell.angle_gamma   90.00
#
_symmetry.space_group_name_H-M   'P 1'
#
loop_
_entity.id
_entity.type
_entity.pdbx_description
1 polymer ?
#
loop_
_entity_poly.entity_id
_entity_poly.type
_entity_poly.pdbx_seq_one_letter_code
_entity_poly.pdbx_strand_id
1 'polypeptide(L)' 'MMGNLSKHFSWEEFTCHCGCGTKNVSPDLVAALERLREMAGKPVRVISGCRCSRH' A
#
# COMPACT_ATOMS: atom_id res chain seq x y z
N MET A 1 12.10 -9.25 0.69
CA MET A 1 12.58 -7.85 0.57
C MET A 1 11.67 -7.00 1.44
N MET A 2 12.22 -6.21 2.38
CA MET A 2 11.46 -5.18 3.11
C MET A 2 10.92 -4.15 2.11
N GLY A 3 9.76 -3.56 2.42
CA GLY A 3 9.03 -2.67 1.52
C GLY A 3 9.84 -1.45 1.06
N ASN A 4 9.68 -1.07 -0.20
CA ASN A 4 10.27 0.14 -0.80
C ASN A 4 9.48 1.42 -0.47
N LEU A 5 8.47 1.32 0.39
CA LEU A 5 7.59 2.42 0.80
C LEU A 5 7.60 2.63 2.32
N SER A 6 7.75 1.54 3.08
CA SER A 6 7.91 1.51 4.53
C SER A 6 8.47 0.14 4.94
N LYS A 7 8.61 -0.13 6.25
CA LYS A 7 9.14 -1.39 6.76
C LYS A 7 8.34 -2.59 6.23
N HIS A 8 7.03 -2.42 6.12
CA HIS A 8 6.10 -3.50 5.87
C HIS A 8 5.30 -3.37 4.59
N PHE A 9 5.28 -2.19 3.96
CA PHE A 9 4.51 -1.95 2.74
C PHE A 9 5.39 -1.54 1.56
N SER A 10 5.01 -1.99 0.36
CA SER A 10 5.71 -1.73 -0.89
C SER A 10 4.83 -1.01 -1.93
N TRP A 11 5.44 -0.36 -2.93
CA TRP A 11 4.72 0.34 -4.02
C TRP A 11 3.86 -0.60 -4.85
N GLU A 12 4.30 -1.85 -4.99
CA GLU A 12 3.63 -2.88 -5.76
C GLU A 12 2.27 -3.22 -5.14
N GLU A 13 2.17 -3.19 -3.80
CA GLU A 13 0.91 -3.40 -3.08
C GLU A 13 -0.11 -2.26 -3.30
N PHE A 14 0.36 -1.07 -3.66
CA PHE A 14 -0.51 0.07 -3.95
C PHE A 14 -0.71 0.35 -5.44
N THR A 15 -0.07 -0.41 -6.34
CA THR A 15 -0.18 -0.19 -7.78
C THR A 15 -1.55 -0.64 -8.30
N CYS A 16 -2.15 0.11 -9.24
CA CYS A 16 -3.42 -0.28 -9.84
C CYS A 16 -3.32 -1.67 -10.47
N HIS A 17 -4.16 -2.60 -10.01
CA HIS A 17 -4.23 -3.97 -10.52
C HIS A 17 -4.76 -4.07 -11.96
N CYS A 18 -5.30 -2.98 -12.50
CA CYS A 18 -5.74 -2.86 -13.88
C CYS A 18 -4.60 -2.91 -14.93
N GLY A 19 -3.34 -3.04 -14.50
CA GLY A 19 -2.17 -3.14 -15.37
C GLY A 19 -1.67 -1.80 -15.94
N CYS A 20 -2.31 -0.68 -15.59
CA CYS A 20 -1.88 0.65 -16.06
C CYS A 20 -0.62 1.19 -15.36
N GLY A 21 -0.18 0.55 -14.26
CA GLY A 21 1.01 0.98 -13.51
C GLY A 21 0.82 2.25 -12.68
N THR A 22 -0.38 2.85 -12.65
CA THR A 22 -0.67 3.99 -11.78
C THR A 22 -0.47 3.59 -10.33
N LYS A 23 0.43 4.31 -9.65
CA LYS A 23 0.68 4.20 -8.22
C LYS A 23 0.64 5.59 -7.64
N ASN A 24 -0.33 5.84 -6.78
CA ASN A 24 -0.45 7.08 -6.03
C ASN A 24 -0.99 6.74 -4.65
N VAL A 25 -0.15 6.88 -3.64
CA VAL A 25 -0.50 6.62 -2.25
C VAL A 25 0.07 7.75 -1.39
N SER A 26 -0.73 8.26 -0.47
CA SER A 26 -0.28 9.29 0.48
C SER A 26 0.69 8.68 1.50
N PRO A 27 1.82 9.35 1.80
CA PRO A 27 2.71 8.94 2.90
C PRO A 27 1.98 8.81 4.25
N ASP A 28 0.98 9.66 4.50
CA ASP A 28 0.19 9.62 5.75
C ASP A 28 -0.65 8.34 5.88
N LEU A 29 -1.20 7.86 4.76
CA LEU A 29 -1.93 6.59 4.72
C LEU A 29 -0.99 5.43 5.07
N VAL A 30 0.22 5.44 4.52
CA VAL A 30 1.22 4.40 4.75
C VAL A 30 1.65 4.40 6.22
N ALA A 31 1.89 5.58 6.80
CA ALA A 31 2.21 5.72 8.22
C ALA A 31 1.05 5.24 9.12
N ALA A 32 -0.20 5.52 8.74
CA ALA A 32 -1.37 5.02 9.47
C ALA A 32 -1.50 3.49 9.39
N LEU A 33 -1.22 2.89 8.23
CA LEU A 33 -1.23 1.44 8.04
C LEU A 33 -0.11 0.74 8.81
N GLU A 34 1.06 1.36 8.93
CA GLU A 34 2.15 0.85 9.78
C GLU A 34 1.73 0.82 11.24
N ARG A 35 1.18 1.92 11.75
CA ARG A 35 0.63 1.97 13.13
C ARG A 35 -0.46 0.92 13.33
N LEU A 36 -1.37 0.77 12.37
CA LEU A 36 -2.43 -0.24 12.43
C LEU A 36 -1.85 -1.66 12.50
N ARG A 37 -0.84 -1.96 11.68
CA ARG A 37 -0.16 -3.27 11.68
C ARG A 37 0.52 -3.55 13.01
N GLU A 38 1.21 -2.55 13.57
CA GLU A 38 1.85 -2.66 14.89
C GLU A 38 0.82 -2.90 15.99
N MET A 39 -0.27 -2.13 16.01
CA MET A 39 -1.36 -2.29 16.98
C MET A 39 -2.08 -3.63 16.87
N ALA A 40 -2.33 -4.11 15.65
CA ALA A 40 -3.00 -5.38 15.41
C ALA A 40 -2.10 -6.59 15.70
N GLY A 41 -0.77 -6.40 15.72
CA GLY A 41 0.20 -7.48 15.87
C GLY A 41 0.14 -8.52 14.74
N LYS A 42 -0.48 -8.18 13.60
CA LYS A 42 -0.76 -9.07 12.48
C LYS A 42 -0.50 -8.37 11.14
N PRO A 43 -0.11 -9.10 10.08
CA PRO A 43 0.07 -8.51 8.76
C PRO A 43 -1.20 -7.84 8.25
N VAL A 44 -1.10 -6.58 7.81
CA VAL A 44 -2.13 -5.87 7.05
C VAL A 44 -1.80 -6.05 5.58
N ARG A 45 -2.75 -6.59 4.80
CA ARG A 45 -2.59 -6.83 3.37
C ARG A 45 -3.40 -5.81 2.57
N VAL A 46 -2.75 -5.12 1.65
CA VAL A 46 -3.44 -4.22 0.71
C VAL A 46 -3.89 -5.04 -0.50
N ILE A 47 -5.21 -5.21 -0.64
CA ILE A 47 -5.84 -5.90 -1.79
C ILE A 47 -6.18 -4.95 -2.94
N SER A 48 -6.20 -3.65 -2.66
CA SER A 48 -6.52 -2.58 -3.61
C SER A 48 -6.03 -1.26 -3.02
N GLY A 49 -4.89 -0.77 -3.48
CA GLY A 49 -4.37 0.54 -3.06
C GLY A 49 -4.84 1.67 -3.97
N CYS A 50 -4.19 1.87 -5.11
CA CYS A 50 -4.52 2.90 -6.08
C CYS A 50 -5.49 2.40 -7.16
N ARG A 51 -6.40 3.27 -7.61
CA ARG A 51 -7.28 3.04 -8.76
C ARG A 51 -7.13 4.19 -9.74
N CYS A 52 -6.87 3.88 -11.01
CA CYS A 52 -6.86 4.89 -12.06
C CYS A 52 -8.29 5.25 -12.47
N SER A 53 -8.46 6.36 -13.18
CA SER A 53 -9.78 6.83 -13.66
C SER A 53 -10.47 5.89 -14.67
N ARG A 54 -9.71 4.98 -15.30
CA ARG A 54 -10.21 4.02 -16.29
C ARG A 54 -10.66 2.68 -15.67
N HIS A 55 -10.41 2.48 -14.38
CA HIS A 55 -10.73 1.24 -13.68
C HIS A 55 -12.19 1.18 -13.24
#